data_AF-A0ABD5ATL5-F1
#
_entry.id   AF-A0ABD5ATL5-F1
#
_cell.length_a   1.000
_cell.length_b   1.000
_cell.length_c   1.000
_cell.angle_alpha   90.00
_cell.angle_beta   90.00
_cell.angle_gamma   90.00
#
_symmetry.space_group_name_H-M   'P 1'
#
loop_
_entity.id
_entity.type
_entity.pdbx_description
1 polymer ?
#
loop_
_entity_poly.entity_id
_entity_poly.type
_entity_poly.pdbx_seq_one_letter_code
_entity_poly.pdbx_strand_id
1 'polypeptide(L)'
;MKKTIVIFLTCLLLLAGCSLESPVKKDKSGKTNKNKSDITIGVSISTLNNPFFVTIKDNIEKEAKKQGMQVKVVDARDDSAKQTNDIEDLVQQQVDYLIVNPTDSSAISSAVQSANNEGIPVITLDRSVDKGEVASFIASDNVEGGKMGGKFIVDKVGKQAKVAELEGVPGASATRERGKGFHEIADKDLNIVSKQSAKFDRAEGLNVTQNMIQAHPDIKAIFAHNDEMALGAIEAIGDKDIVVVGFDGNEDAMKAIKNHQLDATVAQQPQLMGKEAVQTVLKLMDGQNVEKAIKIPLKLETAK
;
A
#
# COMPACT_ATOMS: atom_id res chain seq x y z
N MET A 1 -90.81 -35.43 11.93
CA MET A 1 -89.38 -35.56 11.56
C MET A 1 -88.91 -34.19 11.09
N LYS A 2 -88.37 -33.38 12.01
CA LYS A 2 -86.98 -32.90 12.08
C LYS A 2 -86.50 -32.10 10.84
N LYS A 3 -86.29 -30.80 11.10
CA LYS A 3 -85.61 -29.74 10.35
C LYS A 3 -84.26 -30.21 9.77
N THR A 4 -83.71 -29.52 8.75
CA THR A 4 -82.47 -28.70 8.86
C THR A 4 -82.19 -27.98 7.53
N ILE A 5 -81.87 -26.69 7.66
CA ILE A 5 -81.38 -25.72 6.65
C ILE A 5 -79.91 -26.01 6.33
N VAL A 6 -79.47 -25.88 5.08
CA VAL A 6 -78.04 -25.69 4.77
C VAL A 6 -77.88 -24.54 3.78
N ILE A 7 -77.23 -23.49 4.28
CA ILE A 7 -76.67 -22.31 3.60
C ILE A 7 -75.22 -22.68 3.21
N PHE A 8 -74.77 -22.35 2.00
CA PHE A 8 -73.33 -22.21 1.69
C PHE A 8 -73.19 -21.23 0.51
N LEU A 9 -72.97 -19.93 0.78
CA LEU A 9 -71.70 -19.23 0.99
C LEU A 9 -70.95 -18.96 -0.34
N THR A 10 -71.17 -17.75 -0.84
CA THR A 10 -70.47 -17.08 -1.93
C THR A 10 -69.02 -16.79 -1.51
N CYS A 11 -68.05 -17.40 -2.19
CA CYS A 11 -66.62 -17.07 -2.02
C CYS A 11 -66.19 -16.07 -3.10
N LEU A 12 -66.04 -14.80 -2.72
CA LEU A 12 -65.30 -13.79 -3.49
C LEU A 12 -63.82 -14.17 -3.49
N LEU A 13 -63.25 -14.47 -4.66
CA LEU A 13 -61.82 -14.60 -4.88
C LEU A 13 -61.21 -13.19 -5.02
N LEU A 14 -60.58 -12.71 -3.96
CA LEU A 14 -59.63 -11.59 -4.00
C LEU A 14 -58.28 -12.13 -4.48
N LEU A 15 -57.94 -11.88 -5.75
CA LEU A 15 -56.59 -12.07 -6.25
C LEU A 15 -55.72 -10.92 -5.75
N ALA A 16 -54.97 -11.16 -4.67
CA ALA A 16 -53.83 -10.34 -4.30
C ALA A 16 -52.71 -10.55 -5.34
N GLY A 17 -52.53 -9.56 -6.22
CA GLY A 17 -51.39 -9.50 -7.12
C GLY A 17 -50.12 -9.19 -6.32
N CYS A 18 -49.31 -10.22 -6.07
CA CYS A 18 -47.93 -10.03 -5.65
C CYS A 18 -47.15 -9.40 -6.81
N SER A 19 -46.75 -8.15 -6.64
CA SER A 19 -45.78 -7.48 -7.51
C SER A 19 -44.45 -8.22 -7.44
N LEU A 20 -44.07 -8.85 -8.56
CA LEU A 20 -42.70 -9.31 -8.83
C LEU A 20 -41.86 -8.08 -9.21
N GLU A 21 -41.46 -7.29 -8.23
CA GLU A 21 -40.31 -6.40 -8.42
C GLU A 21 -39.03 -7.23 -8.32
N SER A 22 -38.31 -7.28 -9.44
CA SER A 22 -36.94 -7.79 -9.47
C SER A 22 -36.08 -6.99 -8.50
N PRO A 23 -35.07 -7.60 -7.84
CA PRO A 23 -34.18 -6.85 -6.98
C PRO A 23 -33.46 -5.79 -7.82
N VAL A 24 -33.77 -4.53 -7.55
CA VAL A 24 -33.11 -3.37 -8.11
C VAL A 24 -31.60 -3.55 -7.87
N LYS A 25 -30.83 -3.64 -8.96
CA LYS A 25 -29.39 -3.36 -8.92
C LYS A 25 -29.23 -1.97 -8.31
N LYS A 26 -28.73 -1.90 -7.07
CA LYS A 26 -28.29 -0.65 -6.46
C LYS A 26 -27.25 -0.04 -7.40
N ASP A 27 -27.60 1.07 -8.04
CA ASP A 27 -26.63 1.92 -8.71
C ASP A 27 -25.58 2.34 -7.68
N LYS A 28 -24.36 1.82 -7.81
CA LYS A 28 -23.20 2.12 -6.96
C LYS A 28 -22.61 3.51 -7.28
N SER A 29 -23.43 4.54 -7.47
CA SER A 29 -22.97 5.92 -7.71
C SER A 29 -23.90 6.99 -7.13
N GLY A 30 -24.49 6.72 -5.97
CA GLY A 30 -25.23 7.73 -5.22
C GLY A 30 -24.29 8.54 -4.33
N LYS A 31 -24.25 9.85 -4.52
CA LYS A 31 -23.65 10.80 -3.56
C LYS A 31 -24.12 10.46 -2.13
N THR A 32 -23.20 10.40 -1.17
CA THR A 32 -23.61 10.10 0.20
C THR A 32 -24.30 11.33 0.80
N ASN A 33 -25.48 11.14 1.41
CA ASN A 33 -26.21 12.21 2.11
C ASN A 33 -25.73 12.42 3.57
N LYS A 34 -24.66 11.74 4.00
CA LYS A 34 -24.07 11.92 5.33
C LYS A 34 -23.29 13.24 5.41
N ASN A 35 -23.33 13.90 6.57
CA ASN A 35 -22.42 15.01 6.84
C ASN A 35 -21.00 14.47 6.98
N LYS A 36 -19.99 15.27 6.61
CA LYS A 36 -18.57 14.89 6.77
C LYS A 36 -18.20 14.49 8.20
N SER A 37 -18.85 15.08 9.21
CA SER A 37 -18.68 14.74 10.64
C SER A 37 -19.06 13.31 10.99
N ASP A 38 -19.91 12.71 10.18
CA ASP A 38 -20.50 11.39 10.40
C ASP A 38 -19.77 10.32 9.58
N ILE A 39 -18.78 10.72 8.78
CA ILE A 39 -17.95 9.83 7.96
C ILE A 39 -16.83 9.26 8.82
N THR A 40 -16.71 7.93 8.83
CA THR A 40 -15.60 7.21 9.42
C THR A 40 -14.77 6.53 8.34
N ILE A 41 -13.49 6.84 8.27
CA ILE A 41 -12.51 6.19 7.39
C ILE A 41 -11.77 5.12 8.19
N GLY A 42 -11.90 3.85 7.80
CA GLY A 42 -11.04 2.78 8.28
C GLY A 42 -9.70 2.82 7.54
N VAL A 43 -8.59 2.74 8.27
CA VAL A 43 -7.23 2.78 7.71
C VAL A 43 -6.46 1.58 8.24
N SER A 44 -6.18 0.62 7.37
CA SER A 44 -5.36 -0.56 7.68
C SER A 44 -3.96 -0.42 7.09
N ILE A 45 -2.95 -0.35 7.95
CA ILE A 45 -1.55 -0.13 7.58
C ILE A 45 -0.74 -1.39 7.84
N SER A 46 0.23 -1.71 6.96
CA SER A 46 1.03 -2.93 7.11
C SER A 46 1.85 -2.93 8.39
N THR A 47 2.46 -1.79 8.75
CA THR A 47 3.26 -1.64 9.96
C THR A 47 3.40 -0.18 10.36
N LEU A 48 3.41 0.12 11.65
CA LEU A 48 3.81 1.43 12.18
C LEU A 48 5.25 1.43 12.75
N ASN A 49 6.00 0.34 12.57
CA ASN A 49 7.42 0.28 12.92
C ASN A 49 8.34 0.95 11.88
N ASN A 50 7.78 1.46 10.78
CA ASN A 50 8.51 2.16 9.72
C ASN A 50 8.07 3.63 9.63
N PRO A 51 9.00 4.63 9.69
CA PRO A 51 8.69 6.05 9.62
C PRO A 51 7.90 6.48 8.37
N PHE A 52 8.08 5.79 7.24
CA PHE A 52 7.33 6.05 6.00
C PHE A 52 5.82 5.91 6.22
N PHE A 53 5.40 4.80 6.84
CA PHE A 53 3.98 4.52 7.09
C PHE A 53 3.39 5.36 8.24
N VAL A 54 4.21 5.73 9.24
CA VAL A 54 3.80 6.72 10.26
C VAL A 54 3.46 8.04 9.59
N THR A 55 4.30 8.51 8.66
CA THR A 55 4.08 9.77 7.93
C THR A 55 2.80 9.73 7.09
N ILE A 56 2.54 8.61 6.41
CA ILE A 56 1.28 8.39 5.67
C ILE A 56 0.08 8.50 6.62
N LYS A 57 0.09 7.71 7.70
CA LYS A 57 -1.00 7.65 8.68
C LYS A 57 -1.29 9.03 9.28
N ASP A 58 -0.26 9.74 9.75
CA ASP A 58 -0.40 11.07 10.33
C ASP A 58 -0.99 12.08 9.33
N ASN A 59 -0.65 11.98 8.04
CA ASN A 59 -1.23 12.86 7.02
C ASN A 59 -2.69 12.49 6.68
N ILE A 60 -3.05 11.22 6.67
CA ILE A 60 -4.46 10.81 6.53
C ILE A 60 -5.28 11.38 7.69
N GLU A 61 -4.82 11.19 8.93
CA GLU A 61 -5.50 11.71 10.14
C GLU A 61 -5.62 13.24 10.09
N LYS A 62 -4.54 13.94 9.72
CA LYS A 62 -4.50 15.39 9.60
C LYS A 62 -5.48 15.90 8.53
N GLU A 63 -5.48 15.33 7.34
CA GLU A 63 -6.35 15.77 6.24
C GLU A 63 -7.82 15.42 6.50
N ALA A 64 -8.11 14.24 7.07
CA ALA A 64 -9.46 13.86 7.48
C ALA A 64 -10.01 14.81 8.56
N LYS A 65 -9.19 15.14 9.57
CA LYS A 65 -9.56 16.09 10.63
C LYS A 65 -9.90 17.48 10.08
N LYS A 66 -9.18 17.99 9.09
CA LYS A 66 -9.51 19.27 8.42
C LYS A 66 -10.89 19.26 7.77
N GLN A 67 -11.40 18.09 7.39
CA GLN A 67 -12.72 17.92 6.79
C GLN A 67 -13.80 17.56 7.83
N GLY A 68 -13.42 17.40 9.10
CA GLY A 68 -14.31 16.95 10.17
C GLY A 68 -14.57 15.43 10.20
N MET A 69 -13.88 14.64 9.37
CA MET A 69 -14.07 13.19 9.30
C MET A 69 -13.35 12.46 10.43
N GLN A 70 -13.85 11.28 10.80
CA GLN A 70 -13.24 10.39 11.78
C GLN A 70 -12.33 9.39 11.09
N VAL A 71 -11.25 8.98 11.75
CA VAL A 71 -10.31 7.96 11.26
C VAL A 71 -10.12 6.88 12.31
N LYS A 72 -10.23 5.62 11.90
CA LYS A 72 -9.90 4.45 12.72
C LYS A 72 -8.70 3.76 12.10
N VAL A 73 -7.55 3.85 12.75
CA VAL A 73 -6.31 3.23 12.28
C VAL A 73 -6.11 1.89 12.97
N VAL A 74 -5.75 0.87 12.19
CA VAL A 74 -5.29 -0.43 12.65
C VAL A 74 -3.91 -0.74 12.07
N ASP A 75 -3.03 -1.26 12.91
CA ASP A 75 -1.64 -1.61 12.58
C ASP A 75 -1.50 -3.13 12.52
N ALA A 76 -1.17 -3.65 11.34
CA ALA A 76 -1.03 -5.09 11.11
C ALA A 76 0.27 -5.67 11.66
N ARG A 77 1.27 -4.84 12.00
CA ARG A 77 2.58 -5.30 12.50
C ARG A 77 3.25 -6.35 11.61
N ASP A 78 3.13 -6.14 10.30
CA ASP A 78 3.60 -7.03 9.23
C ASP A 78 3.03 -8.46 9.28
N ASP A 79 1.89 -8.66 9.97
CA ASP A 79 1.17 -9.93 10.03
C ASP A 79 -0.11 -9.87 9.18
N SER A 80 -0.14 -10.64 8.09
CA SER A 80 -1.27 -10.67 7.15
C SER A 80 -2.55 -11.26 7.75
N ALA A 81 -2.44 -12.21 8.68
CA ALA A 81 -3.61 -12.78 9.35
C ALA A 81 -4.22 -11.75 10.31
N LYS A 82 -3.36 -11.03 11.04
CA LYS A 82 -3.78 -9.89 11.85
C LYS A 82 -4.44 -8.82 10.98
N GLN A 83 -3.82 -8.44 9.85
CA GLN A 83 -4.40 -7.43 8.96
C GLN A 83 -5.78 -7.84 8.44
N THR A 84 -5.97 -9.12 8.11
CA THR A 84 -7.25 -9.66 7.68
C THR A 84 -8.32 -9.46 8.76
N ASN A 85 -8.02 -9.88 10.00
CA ASN A 85 -8.94 -9.70 11.13
C ASN A 85 -9.22 -8.22 11.41
N ASP A 86 -8.20 -7.38 11.39
CA ASP A 86 -8.36 -5.94 11.65
C ASP A 86 -9.26 -5.28 10.58
N ILE A 87 -9.15 -5.67 9.31
CA ILE A 87 -10.03 -5.20 8.24
C ILE A 87 -11.46 -5.71 8.44
N GLU A 88 -11.64 -6.98 8.79
CA GLU A 88 -12.96 -7.54 9.10
C GLU A 88 -13.63 -6.81 10.26
N ASP A 89 -12.88 -6.45 11.31
CA ASP A 89 -13.38 -5.65 12.43
C ASP A 89 -13.80 -4.23 11.99
N LEU A 90 -13.05 -3.60 11.08
CA LEU A 90 -13.44 -2.30 10.50
C LEU A 90 -14.72 -2.42 9.67
N VAL A 91 -14.87 -3.50 8.90
CA VAL A 91 -16.08 -3.79 8.11
C VAL A 91 -17.28 -4.01 9.02
N GLN A 92 -17.14 -4.80 10.09
CA GLN A 92 -18.19 -5.00 11.09
C GLN A 92 -18.59 -3.72 11.82
N GLN A 93 -17.63 -2.81 12.03
CA GLN A 93 -17.86 -1.48 12.57
C GLN A 93 -18.50 -0.51 11.57
N GLN A 94 -18.79 -0.95 10.35
CA GLN A 94 -19.46 -0.19 9.29
C GLN A 94 -18.77 1.15 8.99
N VAL A 95 -17.43 1.13 8.85
CA VAL A 95 -16.73 2.30 8.31
C VAL A 95 -17.24 2.64 6.91
N ASP A 96 -17.27 3.92 6.56
CA ASP A 96 -17.82 4.39 5.30
C ASP A 96 -16.86 4.16 4.12
N TYR A 97 -15.57 4.21 4.39
CA TYR A 97 -14.49 4.01 3.42
C TYR A 97 -13.35 3.23 4.06
N LEU A 98 -12.67 2.42 3.26
CA LEU A 98 -11.51 1.66 3.70
C LEU A 98 -10.28 2.07 2.88
N ILE A 99 -9.24 2.54 3.55
CA ILE A 99 -7.90 2.73 2.98
C ILE A 99 -7.03 1.58 3.48
N VAL A 100 -6.40 0.84 2.56
CA VAL A 100 -5.57 -0.31 2.88
C VAL A 100 -4.18 -0.14 2.30
N ASN A 101 -3.16 -0.31 3.13
CA ASN A 101 -1.79 -0.59 2.72
C ASN A 101 -1.50 -2.08 3.04
N PRO A 102 -1.59 -2.99 2.05
CA PRO A 102 -1.46 -4.43 2.29
C PRO A 102 -0.08 -4.85 2.82
N THR A 103 -0.05 -5.80 3.76
CA THR A 103 1.16 -6.56 4.11
C THR A 103 1.61 -7.45 2.94
N ASP A 104 0.63 -8.07 2.26
CA ASP A 104 0.82 -8.96 1.10
C ASP A 104 -0.34 -8.77 0.11
N SER A 105 -0.03 -8.65 -1.19
CA SER A 105 -1.04 -8.37 -2.21
C SER A 105 -2.09 -9.48 -2.37
N SER A 106 -1.69 -10.75 -2.20
CA SER A 106 -2.60 -11.88 -2.36
C SER A 106 -3.37 -12.14 -1.07
N ALA A 107 -2.69 -12.15 0.08
CA ALA A 107 -3.29 -12.53 1.35
C ALA A 107 -4.45 -11.61 1.77
N ILE A 108 -4.36 -10.32 1.43
CA ILE A 108 -5.35 -9.31 1.82
C ILE A 108 -6.57 -9.26 0.87
N SER A 109 -6.53 -10.02 -0.23
CA SER A 109 -7.60 -10.04 -1.24
C SER A 109 -8.97 -10.40 -0.68
N SER A 110 -9.07 -11.40 0.19
CA SER A 110 -10.35 -11.82 0.77
C SER A 110 -10.95 -10.75 1.68
N ALA A 111 -10.13 -10.07 2.47
CA ALA A 111 -10.55 -8.98 3.35
C ALA A 111 -11.08 -7.78 2.53
N VAL A 112 -10.41 -7.44 1.42
CA VAL A 112 -10.89 -6.40 0.49
C VAL A 112 -12.24 -6.78 -0.13
N GLN A 113 -12.38 -8.04 -0.59
CA GLN A 113 -13.65 -8.53 -1.13
C GLN A 113 -14.77 -8.51 -0.09
N SER A 114 -14.47 -8.80 1.18
CA SER A 114 -15.42 -8.68 2.29
C SER A 114 -15.94 -7.25 2.43
N ALA A 115 -15.06 -6.25 2.45
CA ALA A 115 -15.44 -4.84 2.44
C ALA A 115 -16.29 -4.46 1.21
N ASN A 116 -15.92 -4.96 0.02
CA ASN A 116 -16.68 -4.72 -1.21
C ASN A 116 -18.10 -5.30 -1.16
N ASN A 117 -18.30 -6.47 -0.54
CA ASN A 117 -19.60 -7.12 -0.39
C ASN A 117 -20.54 -6.32 0.51
N GLU A 118 -20.01 -5.65 1.53
CA GLU A 118 -20.74 -4.71 2.39
C GLU A 118 -20.94 -3.33 1.72
N GLY A 119 -20.43 -3.15 0.51
CA GLY A 119 -20.55 -1.90 -0.25
C GLY A 119 -19.60 -0.78 0.21
N ILE A 120 -18.58 -1.11 1.01
CA ILE A 120 -17.56 -0.16 1.46
C ILE A 120 -16.55 0.04 0.33
N PRO A 121 -16.38 1.27 -0.21
CA PRO A 121 -15.37 1.54 -1.22
C PRO A 121 -13.95 1.40 -0.64
N VAL A 122 -13.10 0.69 -1.36
CA VAL A 122 -11.71 0.42 -0.95
C VAL A 122 -10.74 1.23 -1.79
N ILE A 123 -9.81 1.92 -1.15
CA ILE A 123 -8.65 2.58 -1.74
C ILE A 123 -7.42 1.80 -1.29
N THR A 124 -6.55 1.41 -2.21
CA THR A 124 -5.24 0.83 -1.84
C THR A 124 -4.15 1.90 -1.92
N LEU A 125 -3.20 1.83 -1.00
CA LEU A 125 -2.18 2.85 -0.80
C LEU A 125 -0.80 2.22 -0.71
N ASP A 126 0.16 2.76 -1.47
CA ASP A 126 1.56 2.32 -1.61
C ASP A 126 1.75 0.91 -2.20
N ARG A 127 0.94 -0.07 -1.77
CA ARG A 127 0.94 -1.46 -2.22
C ARG A 127 -0.43 -1.83 -2.79
N SER A 128 -0.43 -2.68 -3.81
CA SER A 128 -1.63 -3.18 -4.46
C SER A 128 -2.14 -4.45 -3.78
N VAL A 129 -3.41 -4.78 -4.05
CA VAL A 129 -4.03 -6.07 -3.77
C VAL A 129 -4.31 -6.79 -5.09
N ASP A 130 -4.24 -8.12 -5.11
CA ASP A 130 -4.36 -8.90 -6.35
C ASP A 130 -5.82 -9.10 -6.79
N LYS A 131 -6.76 -9.19 -5.83
CA LYS A 131 -8.19 -9.36 -6.10
C LYS A 131 -9.03 -8.47 -5.19
N GLY A 132 -10.24 -8.16 -5.68
CA GLY A 132 -11.16 -7.23 -5.03
C GLY A 132 -11.41 -5.99 -5.91
N GLU A 133 -12.51 -5.29 -5.64
CA GLU A 133 -12.82 -4.02 -6.28
C GLU A 133 -12.09 -2.89 -5.55
N VAL A 134 -11.11 -2.30 -6.24
CA VAL A 134 -10.41 -1.11 -5.77
C VAL A 134 -10.96 0.12 -6.50
N ALA A 135 -11.39 1.12 -5.74
CA ALA A 135 -11.86 2.39 -6.26
C ALA A 135 -10.70 3.18 -6.90
N SER A 136 -9.59 3.28 -6.17
CA SER A 136 -8.35 3.91 -6.63
C SER A 136 -7.13 3.26 -5.96
N PHE A 137 -6.04 3.11 -6.71
CA PHE A 137 -4.73 2.72 -6.19
C PHE A 137 -3.80 3.94 -6.20
N ILE A 138 -3.27 4.32 -5.05
CA ILE A 138 -2.44 5.51 -4.89
C ILE A 138 -1.04 5.05 -4.48
N ALA A 139 -0.06 5.21 -5.36
CA ALA A 139 1.30 4.76 -5.10
C ALA A 139 2.31 5.51 -5.96
N SER A 140 3.59 5.41 -5.58
CA SER A 140 4.69 5.82 -6.45
C SER A 140 4.80 4.91 -7.67
N ASP A 141 5.43 5.39 -8.74
CA ASP A 141 5.85 4.52 -9.85
C ASP A 141 7.10 3.72 -9.46
N ASN A 142 6.89 2.65 -8.69
CA ASN A 142 7.98 1.83 -8.12
C ASN A 142 8.89 1.21 -9.21
N VAL A 143 8.35 0.91 -10.40
CA VAL A 143 9.17 0.41 -11.52
C VAL A 143 10.11 1.49 -12.01
N GLU A 144 9.63 2.72 -12.22
CA GLU A 144 10.53 3.82 -12.57
C GLU A 144 11.53 4.11 -11.44
N GLY A 145 11.10 4.03 -10.18
CA GLY A 145 11.99 4.18 -9.03
C GLY A 145 13.14 3.16 -9.01
N GLY A 146 12.83 1.88 -9.26
CA GLY A 146 13.85 0.84 -9.41
C GLY A 146 14.85 1.15 -10.54
N LYS A 147 14.36 1.68 -11.67
CA LYS A 147 15.22 2.14 -12.77
C LYS A 147 16.10 3.31 -12.38
N MET A 148 15.57 4.28 -11.63
CA MET A 148 16.35 5.42 -11.13
C MET A 148 17.53 4.94 -10.28
N GLY A 149 17.27 4.03 -9.33
CA GLY A 149 18.32 3.45 -8.48
C GLY A 149 19.36 2.66 -9.29
N GLY A 150 18.90 1.81 -10.22
CA GLY A 150 19.80 1.04 -11.09
C GLY A 150 20.68 1.92 -11.98
N LYS A 151 20.10 2.96 -12.62
CA LYS A 151 20.86 3.92 -13.45
C LYS A 151 21.91 4.66 -12.64
N PHE A 152 21.54 5.15 -11.45
CA PHE A 152 22.48 5.84 -10.58
C PHE A 152 23.67 4.94 -10.19
N ILE A 153 23.41 3.67 -9.87
CA ILE A 153 24.48 2.71 -9.57
C ILE A 153 25.40 2.53 -10.79
N VAL A 154 24.86 2.29 -11.98
CA VAL A 154 25.67 2.16 -13.21
C VAL A 154 26.56 3.39 -13.44
N ASP A 155 26.01 4.59 -13.26
CA ASP A 155 26.75 5.85 -13.45
C ASP A 155 27.88 6.02 -12.41
N LYS A 156 27.70 5.48 -11.20
CA LYS A 156 28.66 5.60 -10.10
C LYS A 156 29.78 4.57 -10.15
N VAL A 157 29.45 3.31 -10.38
CA VAL A 157 30.42 2.20 -10.28
C VAL A 157 30.85 1.63 -11.62
N GLY A 158 30.23 2.08 -12.71
CA GLY A 158 30.51 1.62 -14.06
C GLY A 158 29.86 0.28 -14.39
N LYS A 159 29.98 -0.12 -15.65
CA LYS A 159 29.41 -1.37 -16.15
C LYS A 159 30.17 -2.59 -15.62
N GLN A 160 29.48 -3.73 -15.54
CA GLN A 160 29.96 -5.03 -15.08
C GLN A 160 30.43 -5.06 -13.62
N ALA A 161 30.23 -3.96 -12.87
CA ALA A 161 30.49 -3.91 -11.45
C ALA A 161 29.62 -4.95 -10.72
N LYS A 162 30.20 -5.59 -9.69
CA LYS A 162 29.49 -6.52 -8.83
C LYS A 162 28.60 -5.75 -7.88
N VAL A 163 27.31 -6.07 -7.86
CA VAL A 163 26.32 -5.39 -7.04
C VAL A 163 25.47 -6.38 -6.27
N ALA A 164 24.88 -5.93 -5.17
CA ALA A 164 23.89 -6.68 -4.42
C ALA A 164 22.55 -5.95 -4.35
N GLU A 165 21.49 -6.71 -4.14
CA GLU A 165 20.12 -6.22 -4.00
C GLU A 165 19.52 -6.69 -2.67
N LEU A 166 19.06 -5.74 -1.86
CA LEU A 166 18.26 -5.98 -0.66
C LEU A 166 16.79 -5.77 -1.00
N GLU A 167 16.07 -6.88 -1.12
CA GLU A 167 14.64 -6.89 -1.45
C GLU A 167 13.79 -6.62 -0.20
N GLY A 168 12.66 -5.95 -0.40
CA GLY A 168 11.64 -5.78 0.64
C GLY A 168 10.87 -7.07 0.98
N VAL A 169 9.65 -6.90 1.51
CA VAL A 169 8.74 -8.02 1.80
C VAL A 169 8.32 -8.68 0.48
N PRO A 170 8.55 -9.99 0.24
CA PRO A 170 8.29 -10.62 -1.06
C PRO A 170 6.84 -10.51 -1.55
N GLY A 171 5.90 -10.54 -0.61
CA GLY A 171 4.45 -10.43 -0.86
C GLY A 171 3.97 -9.04 -1.28
N ALA A 172 4.76 -8.00 -1.05
CA ALA A 172 4.38 -6.62 -1.35
C ALA A 172 4.61 -6.28 -2.82
N SER A 173 3.65 -5.59 -3.45
CA SER A 173 3.80 -5.14 -4.84
C SER A 173 4.97 -4.18 -5.03
N ALA A 174 5.23 -3.30 -4.05
CA ALA A 174 6.35 -2.37 -4.07
C ALA A 174 7.70 -3.09 -4.24
N THR A 175 7.93 -4.19 -3.53
CA THR A 175 9.13 -5.04 -3.67
C THR A 175 9.27 -5.58 -5.10
N ARG A 176 8.18 -6.17 -5.63
CA ARG A 176 8.17 -6.75 -6.97
C ARG A 176 8.43 -5.69 -8.05
N GLU A 177 7.82 -4.52 -7.91
CA GLU A 177 7.92 -3.42 -8.87
C GLU A 177 9.29 -2.74 -8.83
N ARG A 178 9.83 -2.46 -7.64
CA ARG A 178 11.19 -1.90 -7.47
C ARG A 178 12.24 -2.85 -8.03
N GLY A 179 12.16 -4.14 -7.68
CA GLY A 179 13.06 -5.16 -8.21
C GLY A 179 12.96 -5.27 -9.73
N LYS A 180 11.74 -5.32 -10.30
CA LYS A 180 11.56 -5.30 -11.75
C LYS A 180 12.24 -4.10 -12.42
N GLY A 181 12.03 -2.90 -11.87
CA GLY A 181 12.65 -1.68 -12.38
C GLY A 181 14.17 -1.72 -12.33
N PHE A 182 14.73 -2.20 -11.22
CA PHE A 182 16.17 -2.35 -11.04
C PHE A 182 16.75 -3.34 -12.06
N HIS A 183 16.17 -4.52 -12.18
CA HIS A 183 16.62 -5.57 -13.11
C HIS A 183 16.52 -5.15 -14.59
N GLU A 184 15.58 -4.28 -14.99
CA GLU A 184 15.54 -3.72 -16.35
C GLU A 184 16.80 -2.92 -16.74
N ILE A 185 17.57 -2.45 -15.75
CA ILE A 185 18.87 -1.77 -15.91
C ILE A 185 20.03 -2.71 -15.56
N ALA A 186 20.01 -3.26 -14.35
CA ALA A 186 21.12 -4.00 -13.77
C ALA A 186 21.48 -5.26 -14.56
N ASP A 187 20.51 -6.01 -15.10
CA ASP A 187 20.79 -7.26 -15.82
C ASP A 187 21.54 -7.04 -17.14
N LYS A 188 21.54 -5.80 -17.66
CA LYS A 188 22.25 -5.42 -18.89
C LYS A 188 23.64 -4.89 -18.62
N ASP A 189 23.76 -4.10 -17.56
CA ASP A 189 24.93 -3.25 -17.33
C ASP A 189 25.73 -3.63 -16.08
N LEU A 190 25.23 -4.46 -15.17
CA LEU A 190 25.86 -4.82 -13.90
C LEU A 190 25.96 -6.34 -13.73
N ASN A 191 26.69 -6.78 -12.71
CA ASN A 191 26.75 -8.18 -12.30
C ASN A 191 26.13 -8.34 -10.91
N ILE A 192 24.87 -8.78 -10.83
CA ILE A 192 24.19 -9.00 -9.55
C ILE A 192 24.71 -10.30 -8.93
N VAL A 193 25.53 -10.18 -7.88
CA VAL A 193 26.18 -11.33 -7.23
C VAL A 193 25.41 -11.85 -6.02
N SER A 194 24.51 -11.05 -5.45
CA SER A 194 23.63 -11.46 -4.36
C SER A 194 22.32 -10.69 -4.41
N LYS A 195 21.22 -11.40 -4.16
CA LYS A 195 19.89 -10.84 -4.02
C LYS A 195 19.16 -11.56 -2.89
N GLN A 196 18.81 -10.84 -1.82
CA GLN A 196 18.14 -11.42 -0.67
C GLN A 196 17.17 -10.43 -0.05
N SER A 197 16.08 -10.95 0.52
CA SER A 197 15.10 -10.11 1.22
C SER A 197 15.59 -9.75 2.62
N ALA A 198 15.48 -8.47 2.95
CA ALA A 198 15.61 -7.93 4.31
C ALA A 198 14.28 -7.31 4.78
N LYS A 199 13.16 -7.65 4.12
CA LYS A 199 11.78 -7.43 4.58
C LYS A 199 11.44 -5.97 4.93
N PHE A 200 12.10 -4.99 4.31
CA PHE A 200 11.98 -3.57 4.64
C PHE A 200 12.39 -3.20 6.08
N ASP A 201 13.12 -4.08 6.76
CA ASP A 201 13.54 -3.92 8.16
C ASP A 201 15.03 -3.55 8.25
N ARG A 202 15.34 -2.64 9.18
CA ARG A 202 16.70 -2.10 9.35
C ARG A 202 17.68 -3.14 9.91
N ALA A 203 17.26 -3.92 10.91
CA ALA A 203 18.13 -4.92 11.54
C ALA A 203 18.38 -6.10 10.59
N GLU A 204 17.37 -6.54 9.85
CA GLU A 204 17.53 -7.52 8.77
C GLU A 204 18.43 -6.96 7.66
N GLY A 205 18.27 -5.69 7.29
CA GLY A 205 19.14 -5.01 6.32
C GLY A 205 20.62 -5.08 6.70
N LEU A 206 20.92 -4.86 7.98
CA LEU A 206 22.26 -5.02 8.55
C LEU A 206 22.75 -6.47 8.45
N ASN A 207 21.99 -7.42 8.98
CA ASN A 207 22.38 -8.83 9.04
C ASN A 207 22.60 -9.43 7.65
N VAL A 208 21.67 -9.17 6.72
CA VAL A 208 21.76 -9.64 5.34
C VAL A 208 22.96 -9.01 4.65
N THR A 209 23.20 -7.71 4.82
CA THR A 209 24.36 -7.04 4.22
C THR A 209 25.67 -7.62 4.72
N GLN A 210 25.81 -7.89 6.02
CA GLN A 210 27.01 -8.52 6.60
C GLN A 210 27.31 -9.86 5.92
N ASN A 211 26.29 -10.70 5.72
CA ASN A 211 26.43 -11.98 5.01
C ASN A 211 26.82 -11.78 3.54
N MET A 212 26.21 -10.80 2.86
CA MET A 212 26.50 -10.49 1.46
C MET A 212 27.95 -10.05 1.26
N ILE A 213 28.46 -9.13 2.08
CA ILE A 213 29.84 -8.64 1.96
C ILE A 213 30.87 -9.66 2.41
N GLN A 214 30.50 -10.60 3.31
CA GLN A 214 31.36 -11.73 3.66
C GLN A 214 31.49 -12.71 2.50
N ALA A 215 30.38 -13.04 1.83
CA ALA A 215 30.37 -13.96 0.68
C ALA A 215 30.97 -13.32 -0.59
N HIS A 216 30.80 -12.01 -0.75
CA HIS A 216 31.20 -11.25 -1.93
C HIS A 216 31.92 -9.95 -1.52
N PRO A 217 33.19 -10.03 -1.06
CA PRO A 217 33.93 -8.87 -0.56
C PRO A 217 34.26 -7.82 -1.63
N ASP A 218 34.00 -8.11 -2.90
CA ASP A 218 34.23 -7.24 -4.04
C ASP A 218 32.95 -6.57 -4.59
N ILE A 219 31.83 -6.63 -3.86
CA ILE A 219 30.65 -5.80 -4.13
C ILE A 219 31.06 -4.32 -4.17
N LYS A 220 30.52 -3.60 -5.16
CA LYS A 220 30.73 -2.17 -5.39
C LYS A 220 29.50 -1.33 -5.11
N ALA A 221 28.31 -1.91 -5.18
CA ALA A 221 27.09 -1.21 -4.83
C ALA A 221 26.01 -2.12 -4.25
N ILE A 222 25.14 -1.54 -3.44
CA ILE A 222 23.95 -2.18 -2.89
C ILE A 222 22.74 -1.33 -3.27
N PHE A 223 21.75 -1.94 -3.93
CA PHE A 223 20.43 -1.35 -4.07
C PHE A 223 19.51 -1.91 -2.99
N ALA A 224 19.03 -1.06 -2.09
CA ALA A 224 18.06 -1.42 -1.06
C ALA A 224 16.69 -0.89 -1.43
N HIS A 225 15.68 -1.78 -1.44
CA HIS A 225 14.33 -1.39 -1.82
C HIS A 225 13.68 -0.41 -0.85
N ASN A 226 14.26 -0.12 0.32
CA ASN A 226 13.88 1.02 1.15
C ASN A 226 15.04 1.56 2.00
N ASP A 227 14.80 2.71 2.63
CA ASP A 227 15.76 3.43 3.45
C ASP A 227 16.07 2.72 4.76
N GLU A 228 15.13 1.99 5.37
CA GLU A 228 15.43 1.21 6.57
C GLU A 228 16.50 0.15 6.29
N MET A 229 16.35 -0.62 5.21
CA MET A 229 17.36 -1.59 4.79
C MET A 229 18.66 -0.92 4.35
N ALA A 230 18.58 0.24 3.67
CA ALA A 230 19.76 1.01 3.27
C ALA A 230 20.56 1.49 4.51
N LEU A 231 19.87 1.96 5.54
CA LEU A 231 20.46 2.41 6.80
C LEU A 231 21.12 1.24 7.55
N GLY A 232 20.51 0.05 7.55
CA GLY A 232 21.15 -1.17 8.04
C GLY A 232 22.39 -1.56 7.21
N ALA A 233 22.32 -1.40 5.89
CA ALA A 233 23.43 -1.70 4.99
C ALA A 233 24.63 -0.77 5.23
N ILE A 234 24.43 0.54 5.39
CA ILE A 234 25.53 1.48 5.67
C ILE A 234 26.21 1.18 7.02
N GLU A 235 25.45 0.71 8.02
CA GLU A 235 26.02 0.25 9.29
C GLU A 235 26.88 -1.01 9.10
N ALA A 236 26.40 -1.98 8.31
CA ALA A 236 27.11 -3.22 8.04
C ALA A 236 28.42 -3.02 7.24
N ILE A 237 28.46 -2.09 6.28
CA ILE A 237 29.66 -1.87 5.46
C ILE A 237 30.73 -1.04 6.19
N GLY A 238 30.34 -0.17 7.13
CA GLY A 238 31.24 0.75 7.83
C GLY A 238 31.98 1.67 6.86
N ASP A 239 33.31 1.73 6.94
CA ASP A 239 34.15 2.60 6.10
C ASP A 239 34.47 2.01 4.70
N LYS A 240 33.81 0.93 4.28
CA LYS A 240 34.04 0.36 2.95
C LYS A 240 33.49 1.28 1.87
N ASP A 241 34.26 1.42 0.79
CA ASP A 241 33.87 2.14 -0.41
C ASP A 241 32.88 1.30 -1.25
N ILE A 242 31.62 1.27 -0.79
CA ILE A 242 30.49 0.59 -1.43
C ILE A 242 29.36 1.60 -1.57
N VAL A 243 28.90 1.83 -2.80
CA VAL A 243 27.78 2.73 -3.08
C VAL A 243 26.48 2.15 -2.54
N VAL A 244 25.71 2.89 -1.76
CA VAL A 244 24.40 2.43 -1.26
C VAL A 244 23.30 3.35 -1.77
N VAL A 245 22.27 2.76 -2.39
CA VAL A 245 21.06 3.48 -2.83
C VAL A 245 19.85 2.94 -2.10
N GLY A 246 19.15 3.82 -1.39
CA GLY A 246 17.89 3.54 -0.71
C GLY A 246 16.65 3.94 -1.52
N PHE A 247 15.51 3.92 -0.85
CA PHE A 247 14.19 4.30 -1.38
C PHE A 247 13.33 4.76 -0.21
N ASP A 248 12.55 5.83 -0.35
CA ASP A 248 11.54 6.40 0.58
C ASP A 248 11.78 7.89 0.80
N GLY A 249 13.02 8.32 1.04
CA GLY A 249 13.34 9.71 1.39
C GLY A 249 13.07 10.01 2.87
N ASN A 250 13.27 9.02 3.75
CA ASN A 250 13.05 9.17 5.20
C ASN A 250 14.06 10.17 5.80
N GLU A 251 13.68 10.82 6.91
CA GLU A 251 14.50 11.86 7.54
C GLU A 251 15.92 11.35 7.88
N ASP A 252 16.05 10.13 8.38
CA ASP A 252 17.34 9.50 8.69
C ASP A 252 18.18 9.24 7.43
N ALA A 253 17.57 8.82 6.32
CA ALA A 253 18.26 8.64 5.05
C ALA A 253 18.72 9.99 4.47
N MET A 254 17.89 11.02 4.56
CA MET A 254 18.28 12.38 4.14
C MET A 254 19.43 12.93 4.99
N LYS A 255 19.47 12.64 6.30
CA LYS A 255 20.61 12.94 7.17
C LYS A 255 21.85 12.15 6.77
N ALA A 256 21.71 10.85 6.50
CA ALA A 256 22.82 10.00 6.05
C ALA A 256 23.40 10.49 4.71
N ILE A 257 22.56 10.92 3.77
CA ILE A 257 22.99 11.55 2.51
C ILE A 257 23.77 12.83 2.77
N LYS A 258 23.24 13.72 3.62
CA LYS A 258 23.92 14.97 3.99
C LYS A 258 25.28 14.72 4.67
N ASN A 259 25.39 13.63 5.41
CA ASN A 259 26.62 13.22 6.08
C ASN A 259 27.54 12.36 5.17
N HIS A 260 27.18 12.18 3.89
CA HIS A 260 27.92 11.36 2.93
C HIS A 260 28.07 9.87 3.32
N GLN A 261 27.13 9.34 4.11
CA GLN A 261 27.08 7.93 4.51
C GLN A 261 26.19 7.09 3.58
N LEU A 262 25.19 7.71 2.96
CA LEU A 262 24.30 7.11 1.95
C LEU A 262 24.45 7.90 0.64
N ASP A 263 24.63 7.24 -0.49
CA ASP A 263 24.92 7.93 -1.76
C ASP A 263 23.67 8.58 -2.38
N ALA A 264 22.55 7.87 -2.32
CA ALA A 264 21.28 8.34 -2.83
C ALA A 264 20.08 7.63 -2.19
N THR A 265 18.92 8.26 -2.29
CA THR A 265 17.63 7.59 -2.07
C THR A 265 16.64 8.01 -3.14
N VAL A 266 15.83 7.07 -3.61
CA VAL A 266 14.68 7.38 -4.46
C VAL A 266 13.55 7.83 -3.53
N ALA A 267 13.46 9.14 -3.31
CA ALA A 267 12.51 9.75 -2.40
C ALA A 267 11.07 9.66 -2.93
N GLN A 268 10.19 9.23 -2.03
CA GLN A 268 8.75 9.19 -2.18
C GLN A 268 8.10 10.42 -1.53
N GLN A 269 6.78 10.54 -1.64
CA GLN A 269 6.01 11.62 -1.02
C GLN A 269 4.88 11.06 -0.14
N PRO A 270 5.19 10.48 1.04
CA PRO A 270 4.19 9.87 1.93
C PRO A 270 3.13 10.87 2.42
N GLN A 271 3.48 12.15 2.58
CA GLN A 271 2.52 13.20 2.92
C GLN A 271 1.50 13.42 1.79
N LEU A 272 1.96 13.41 0.53
CA LEU A 272 1.09 13.54 -0.64
C LEU A 272 0.20 12.31 -0.81
N MET A 273 0.73 11.11 -0.58
CA MET A 273 -0.05 9.86 -0.55
C MET A 273 -1.23 9.95 0.42
N GLY A 274 -0.96 10.33 1.69
CA GLY A 274 -2.01 10.46 2.69
C GLY A 274 -3.06 11.51 2.32
N LYS A 275 -2.63 12.63 1.73
CA LYS A 275 -3.52 13.69 1.24
C LYS A 275 -4.40 13.21 0.09
N GLU A 276 -3.83 12.60 -0.94
CA GLU A 276 -4.57 12.09 -2.10
C GLU A 276 -5.57 10.99 -1.69
N ALA A 277 -5.25 10.18 -0.67
CA ALA A 277 -6.18 9.19 -0.14
C ALA A 277 -7.45 9.83 0.44
N VAL A 278 -7.31 10.88 1.27
CA VAL A 278 -8.47 11.62 1.81
C VAL A 278 -9.21 12.40 0.70
N GLN A 279 -8.48 12.98 -0.26
CA GLN A 279 -9.11 13.65 -1.40
C GLN A 279 -9.91 12.68 -2.29
N THR A 280 -9.44 11.44 -2.43
CA THR A 280 -10.17 10.38 -3.14
C THR A 280 -11.44 10.00 -2.40
N VAL A 281 -11.39 9.88 -1.07
CA VAL A 281 -12.59 9.69 -0.24
C VAL A 281 -13.60 10.81 -0.44
N LEU A 282 -13.18 12.07 -0.43
CA LEU A 282 -14.07 13.21 -0.68
C LEU A 282 -14.75 13.15 -2.05
N LYS A 283 -14.01 12.80 -3.11
CA LYS A 283 -14.57 12.65 -4.47
C LYS A 283 -15.61 11.54 -4.52
N LEU A 284 -15.33 10.38 -3.92
CA LEU A 284 -16.27 9.26 -3.83
C LEU A 284 -17.54 9.66 -3.06
N MET A 285 -17.39 10.40 -1.95
CA MET A 285 -18.49 10.91 -1.15
C MET A 285 -19.42 11.84 -1.95
N ASP A 286 -18.84 12.65 -2.82
CA ASP A 286 -19.58 13.54 -3.72
C ASP A 286 -20.19 12.82 -4.94
N GLY A 287 -20.03 11.50 -5.06
CA GLY A 287 -20.50 10.70 -6.19
C GLY A 287 -19.69 10.93 -7.47
N GLN A 288 -18.48 11.48 -7.36
CA GLN A 288 -17.61 11.73 -8.50
C GLN A 288 -16.84 10.46 -8.87
N ASN A 289 -16.52 10.34 -10.17
CA ASN A 289 -15.58 9.33 -10.63
C ASN A 289 -14.16 9.66 -10.13
N VAL A 290 -13.43 8.63 -9.72
CA VAL A 290 -12.02 8.73 -9.32
C VAL A 290 -11.13 7.99 -10.31
N GLU A 291 -9.90 8.46 -10.46
CA GLU A 291 -8.89 7.75 -11.25
C GLU A 291 -8.60 6.39 -10.63
N LYS A 292 -8.50 5.36 -11.47
CA LYS A 292 -8.20 3.99 -11.00
C LYS A 292 -6.81 3.86 -10.40
N ALA A 293 -5.87 4.68 -10.85
CA ALA A 293 -4.52 4.74 -10.32
C ALA A 293 -4.03 6.19 -10.28
N ILE A 294 -3.54 6.64 -9.13
CA ILE A 294 -2.92 7.95 -8.94
C ILE A 294 -1.43 7.71 -8.69
N LYS A 295 -0.59 8.18 -9.62
CA LYS A 295 0.87 8.05 -9.52
C LYS A 295 1.47 9.21 -8.73
N ILE A 296 2.18 8.87 -7.67
CA ILE A 296 2.89 9.83 -6.83
C ILE A 296 4.31 10.04 -7.40
N PRO A 297 4.73 11.28 -7.68
CA PRO A 297 6.05 11.53 -8.27
C PRO A 297 7.18 11.12 -7.34
N LEU A 298 8.22 10.54 -7.93
CA LEU A 298 9.48 10.19 -7.27
C LEU A 298 10.55 11.23 -7.59
N LYS A 299 11.53 11.36 -6.70
CA LYS A 299 12.74 12.14 -6.95
C LYS A 299 13.96 11.38 -6.44
N LEU A 300 15.01 11.31 -7.25
CA LEU A 300 16.30 10.84 -6.77
C LEU A 300 16.97 11.95 -5.96
N GLU A 301 17.19 11.72 -4.68
CA GLU A 301 17.89 12.63 -3.78
C GLU A 301 19.33 12.18 -3.59
N THR A 302 20.25 13.15 -3.62
CA THR A 302 21.70 12.95 -3.44
C THR A 302 22.26 14.09 -2.60
N ALA A 303 23.54 14.03 -2.22
CA ALA A 303 24.17 15.08 -1.41
C ALA A 303 24.41 16.42 -2.15
N LYS A 304 24.08 16.50 -3.45
CA LYS A 304 24.25 17.70 -4.31
C LYS A 304 22.91 18.25 -4.78
#